data_AF-A0AAW3DF62-F1
#
_entry.id   AF-A0AAW3DF62-F1
#
_cell.length_a   1.000
_cell.length_b   1.000
_cell.length_c   1.000
_cell.angle_alpha   90.00
_cell.angle_beta   90.00
_cell.angle_gamma   90.00
#
_symmetry.space_group_name_H-M   'P 1'
#
loop_
_entity.id
_entity.type
_entity.pdbx_description
1 polymer ?
#
loop_
_entity_poly.entity_id
_entity_poly.type
_entity_poly.pdbx_seq_one_letter_code
_entity_poly.pdbx_strand_id
1 'polypeptide(L)'
;PPELHPDFTPPRLARVERVPSATVDLDLWRGLTDNARLAANYRAYSRLLCYLRALDGQGTAELRHRLGHFCSSLQGLVLSIAGVMSSLGYPLPAGGSPAPPGTSPVAPNDFLKKMDDFWLLKELQTWLWRSAKDFNRLKKKVPPAGGTLRLEARGF
;
A
#
# COMPACT_ATOMS: atom_id res chain seq x y z
N PRO A 1 25.71 20.35 9.09
CA PRO A 1 24.46 19.84 8.45
C PRO A 1 24.67 19.75 6.92
N PRO A 2 24.24 18.68 6.23
CA PRO A 2 24.30 18.68 4.78
C PRO A 2 23.28 19.69 4.25
N GLU A 3 23.71 20.49 3.29
CA GLU A 3 22.98 21.61 2.71
C GLU A 3 21.80 21.07 1.87
N LEU A 4 20.59 21.12 2.42
CA LEU A 4 19.36 20.95 1.65
C LEU A 4 19.20 22.20 0.77
N HIS A 5 19.75 22.15 -0.44
CA HIS A 5 19.45 23.16 -1.45
C HIS A 5 17.94 23.14 -1.74
N PRO A 6 17.26 24.31 -1.75
CA PRO A 6 15.81 24.41 -1.90
C PRO A 6 15.28 23.83 -3.22
N ASP A 7 16.14 23.72 -4.25
CA ASP A 7 15.79 23.20 -5.56
C ASP A 7 16.16 21.72 -5.75
N PHE A 8 16.63 21.05 -4.70
CA PHE A 8 16.98 19.63 -4.78
C PHE A 8 15.71 18.79 -5.01
N THR A 9 15.53 18.35 -6.25
CA THR A 9 14.53 17.36 -6.63
C THR A 9 15.24 16.02 -6.81
N PRO A 10 15.18 15.12 -5.82
CA PRO A 10 15.89 13.86 -5.93
C PRO A 10 15.36 13.06 -7.13
N PRO A 11 16.23 12.50 -7.98
CA PRO A 11 15.79 11.64 -9.08
C PRO A 11 14.78 10.59 -8.62
N ARG A 12 13.64 10.50 -9.31
CA ARG A 12 12.67 9.42 -9.10
C ARG A 12 13.19 8.20 -9.85
N LEU A 13 13.40 7.09 -9.15
CA LEU A 13 13.95 5.87 -9.75
C LEU A 13 12.85 4.82 -9.98
N ALA A 14 13.16 3.83 -10.82
CA ALA A 14 12.22 2.87 -11.41
C ALA A 14 11.44 2.01 -10.39
N ARG A 15 11.88 1.90 -9.13
CA ARG A 15 11.20 1.08 -8.12
C ARG A 15 9.88 1.69 -7.69
N VAL A 16 9.86 3.01 -7.54
CA VAL A 16 8.67 3.78 -7.14
C VAL A 16 7.64 3.78 -8.26
N GLU A 17 8.07 3.81 -9.53
CA GLU A 17 7.18 3.74 -10.69
C GLU A 17 6.39 2.42 -10.77
N ARG A 18 6.89 1.35 -10.15
CA ARG A 18 6.18 0.07 -10.07
C ARG A 18 5.12 0.05 -8.97
N VAL A 19 5.17 0.98 -8.01
CA VAL A 19 4.07 1.22 -7.08
C VAL A 19 3.03 2.08 -7.80
N PRO A 20 1.74 1.69 -7.82
CA PRO A 20 0.70 2.55 -8.39
C PRO A 20 0.72 3.90 -7.67
N SER A 21 0.63 5.01 -8.40
CA SER A 21 0.66 6.31 -7.75
C SER A 21 -0.56 6.50 -6.84
N ALA A 22 -0.28 6.93 -5.61
CA ALA A 22 -1.29 7.35 -4.65
C ALA A 22 -2.00 8.61 -5.13
N THR A 23 -1.31 9.48 -5.85
CA THR A 23 -1.86 10.73 -6.36
C THR A 23 -2.68 10.46 -7.61
N VAL A 24 -3.95 10.82 -7.56
CA VAL A 24 -4.88 10.80 -8.68
C VAL A 24 -5.63 12.11 -8.69
N ASP A 25 -6.06 12.54 -9.87
CA ASP A 25 -6.93 13.71 -10.01
C ASP A 25 -8.17 13.58 -9.10
N LEU A 26 -8.65 14.70 -8.55
CA LEU A 26 -9.73 14.69 -7.56
C LEU A 26 -11.05 14.19 -8.14
N ASP A 27 -11.35 14.53 -9.39
CA ASP A 27 -12.59 14.11 -10.05
C ASP A 27 -12.51 12.64 -10.48
N LEU A 28 -11.34 12.22 -10.98
CA LEU A 28 -11.07 10.80 -11.17
C LEU A 28 -11.23 10.02 -9.86
N TRP A 29 -10.63 10.51 -8.77
CA TRP A 29 -10.74 9.89 -7.46
C TRP A 29 -12.19 9.83 -7.00
N ARG A 30 -12.98 10.90 -7.17
CA ARG A 30 -14.40 10.92 -6.79
C ARG A 30 -15.23 9.92 -7.59
N GLY A 31 -14.93 9.74 -8.88
CA GLY A 31 -15.61 8.82 -9.78
C GLY A 31 -15.32 7.33 -9.53
N LEU A 32 -14.28 6.99 -8.76
CA LEU A 32 -13.94 5.58 -8.49
C LEU A 32 -15.05 4.85 -7.72
N THR A 33 -15.37 3.65 -8.20
CA THR A 33 -16.22 2.67 -7.51
C THR A 33 -15.55 2.13 -6.25
N ASP A 34 -16.33 1.56 -5.35
CA ASP A 34 -15.80 1.00 -4.09
C ASP A 34 -14.85 -0.18 -4.36
N ASN A 35 -15.17 -1.04 -5.34
CA ASN A 35 -14.27 -2.07 -5.85
C ASN A 35 -12.95 -1.46 -6.36
N ALA A 36 -13.01 -0.44 -7.21
CA ALA A 36 -11.79 0.18 -7.76
C ALA A 36 -10.89 0.77 -6.68
N ARG A 37 -11.47 1.38 -5.64
CA ARG A 37 -10.71 1.88 -4.48
C ARG A 37 -10.06 0.72 -3.72
N LEU A 38 -10.82 -0.29 -3.35
CA LEU A 38 -10.31 -1.45 -2.61
C LEU A 38 -9.20 -2.17 -3.39
N ALA A 39 -9.41 -2.39 -4.69
CA ALA A 39 -8.44 -2.98 -5.59
C ALA A 39 -7.14 -2.16 -5.69
N ALA A 40 -7.24 -0.82 -5.75
CA ALA A 40 -6.09 0.06 -5.78
C ALA A 40 -5.29 0.00 -4.47
N ASN A 41 -6.00 0.06 -3.33
CA ASN A 41 -5.40 -0.07 -2.00
C ASN A 41 -4.70 -1.43 -1.83
N TYR A 42 -5.35 -2.52 -2.22
CA TYR A 42 -4.78 -3.86 -2.16
C TYR A 42 -3.48 -3.96 -2.98
N ARG A 43 -3.49 -3.55 -4.25
CA ARG A 43 -2.29 -3.57 -5.12
C ARG A 43 -1.15 -2.73 -4.56
N ALA A 44 -1.46 -1.53 -4.07
CA ALA A 44 -0.46 -0.62 -3.53
C ALA A 44 0.20 -1.20 -2.28
N TYR A 45 -0.59 -1.62 -1.29
CA TYR A 45 -0.06 -2.14 -0.04
C TYR A 45 0.66 -3.47 -0.19
N SER A 46 0.23 -4.36 -1.09
CA SER A 46 0.98 -5.59 -1.40
C SER A 46 2.37 -5.29 -1.96
N ARG A 47 2.49 -4.31 -2.86
CA ARG A 47 3.79 -3.92 -3.45
C ARG A 47 4.67 -3.16 -2.46
N LEU A 48 4.10 -2.22 -1.71
CA LEU A 48 4.80 -1.49 -0.66
C LEU A 48 5.34 -2.46 0.40
N LEU A 49 4.55 -3.43 0.85
CA LEU A 49 5.00 -4.45 1.79
C LEU A 49 6.19 -5.27 1.26
N CYS A 50 6.14 -5.67 -0.01
CA CYS A 50 7.24 -6.39 -0.65
C CYS A 50 8.54 -5.56 -0.63
N TYR A 51 8.46 -4.28 -1.00
CA TYR A 51 9.64 -3.42 -1.04
C TYR A 51 10.16 -3.04 0.34
N LEU A 52 9.28 -2.78 1.31
CA LEU A 52 9.68 -2.44 2.69
C LEU A 52 10.41 -3.60 3.37
N ARG A 53 9.97 -4.85 3.17
CA ARG A 53 10.69 -6.03 3.69
C ARG A 53 12.09 -6.16 3.10
N ALA A 54 12.30 -5.71 1.87
CA ALA A 54 13.63 -5.71 1.26
C ALA A 54 14.56 -4.60 1.81
N LEU A 55 14.05 -3.68 2.66
CA LEU A 55 14.86 -2.65 3.33
C LEU A 55 15.45 -3.12 4.67
N ASP A 56 15.00 -4.26 5.20
CA ASP A 56 15.21 -4.69 6.59
C ASP A 56 16.68 -4.99 6.99
N GLY A 57 17.62 -4.86 6.04
CA GLY A 57 19.06 -4.99 6.29
C GLY A 57 19.83 -3.68 6.42
N GLN A 58 19.18 -2.51 6.37
CA GLN A 58 19.85 -1.21 6.29
C GLN A 58 19.41 -0.25 7.41
N GLY A 59 20.35 0.53 7.94
CA GLY A 59 20.08 1.56 8.96
C GLY A 59 20.24 1.10 10.41
N THR A 60 19.84 1.98 11.34
CA THR A 60 20.00 1.75 12.78
C THR A 60 19.09 0.63 13.30
N ALA A 61 19.42 0.06 14.47
CA ALA A 61 18.59 -0.97 15.10
C ALA A 61 17.16 -0.51 15.35
N GLU A 62 16.99 0.75 15.76
CA GLU A 62 15.69 1.37 15.97
C GLU A 62 14.86 1.46 14.68
N LEU A 63 15.49 1.86 13.57
CA LEU A 63 14.80 1.93 12.28
C LEU A 63 14.32 0.56 11.82
N ARG A 64 15.18 -0.47 11.94
CA ARG A 64 14.83 -1.85 11.61
C ARG A 64 13.66 -2.36 12.46
N HIS A 65 13.70 -2.12 13.77
CA HIS A 65 12.61 -2.51 14.68
C HIS A 65 11.27 -1.85 14.29
N ARG A 66 11.27 -0.53 14.05
CA ARG A 66 10.07 0.20 13.61
C ARG A 66 9.54 -0.31 12.28
N LEU A 67 10.44 -0.57 11.33
CA LEU A 67 10.09 -1.07 10.01
C LEU A 67 9.48 -2.48 10.08
N GLY A 68 10.02 -3.35 10.93
CA GLY A 68 9.47 -4.68 11.17
C GLY A 68 8.04 -4.62 11.72
N HIS A 69 7.80 -3.81 12.76
CA HIS A 69 6.46 -3.60 13.30
C HIS A 69 5.50 -3.03 12.24
N PHE A 70 5.98 -2.06 11.45
CA PHE A 70 5.20 -1.47 10.37
C PHE A 70 4.85 -2.49 9.28
N CYS A 71 5.78 -3.35 8.86
CA CYS A 71 5.54 -4.41 7.89
C CYS A 71 4.47 -5.41 8.37
N SER A 72 4.52 -5.81 9.64
CA SER A 72 3.49 -6.66 10.24
C SER A 72 2.11 -6.00 10.22
N SER A 73 2.05 -4.71 10.57
CA SER A 73 0.81 -3.93 10.52
C SER A 73 0.25 -3.83 9.09
N LEU A 74 1.13 -3.59 8.11
CA LEU A 74 0.77 -3.48 6.70
C LEU A 74 0.28 -4.81 6.12
N GLN A 75 0.88 -5.93 6.53
CA GLN A 75 0.42 -7.26 6.17
C GLN A 75 -1.01 -7.52 6.68
N GLY A 76 -1.29 -7.17 7.94
CA GLY A 76 -2.64 -7.26 8.50
C GLY A 76 -3.65 -6.42 7.71
N LEU A 77 -3.26 -5.20 7.30
CA LEU A 77 -4.10 -4.35 6.45
C LEU A 77 -4.40 -4.98 5.09
N VAL A 78 -3.38 -5.51 4.39
CA VAL A 78 -3.57 -6.19 3.10
C VAL A 78 -4.55 -7.35 3.21
N LEU A 79 -4.42 -8.17 4.26
CA LEU A 79 -5.32 -9.29 4.53
C LEU A 79 -6.75 -8.81 4.85
N SER A 80 -6.88 -7.73 5.62
CA SER A 80 -8.18 -7.12 5.93
C SER A 80 -8.89 -6.61 4.68
N ILE A 81 -8.17 -5.89 3.80
CA ILE A 81 -8.72 -5.42 2.52
C ILE A 81 -9.16 -6.61 1.66
N ALA A 82 -8.34 -7.65 1.56
CA ALA A 82 -8.70 -8.88 0.83
C ALA A 82 -9.98 -9.53 1.39
N GLY A 83 -10.11 -9.60 2.72
CA GLY A 83 -11.32 -10.09 3.38
C GLY A 83 -12.56 -9.27 3.05
N VAL A 84 -12.45 -7.94 3.07
CA VAL A 84 -13.55 -7.03 2.68
C VAL A 84 -13.89 -7.17 1.19
N MET A 85 -12.90 -7.29 0.31
CA MET A 85 -13.15 -7.53 -1.10
C MET A 85 -13.90 -8.84 -1.32
N SER A 86 -13.46 -9.91 -0.64
CA SER A 86 -14.12 -11.22 -0.70
C SER A 86 -15.57 -11.17 -0.21
N SER A 87 -15.83 -10.52 0.93
CA SER A 87 -17.19 -10.43 1.50
C SER A 87 -18.15 -9.60 0.64
N LEU A 88 -17.63 -8.62 -0.11
CA LEU A 88 -18.38 -7.82 -1.07
C LEU A 88 -18.48 -8.47 -2.46
N GLY A 89 -17.91 -9.67 -2.66
CA GLY A 89 -17.91 -10.38 -3.94
C GLY A 89 -16.99 -9.76 -5.00
N TYR A 90 -16.02 -8.93 -4.59
CA TYR A 90 -15.05 -8.32 -5.50
C TYR A 90 -13.85 -9.24 -5.75
N PRO A 91 -13.42 -9.44 -7.01
CA PRO A 91 -12.28 -10.28 -7.32
C PRO A 91 -10.99 -9.62 -6.83
N LEU A 92 -10.10 -10.41 -6.23
CA LEU A 92 -8.77 -9.94 -5.87
C LEU A 92 -7.96 -9.61 -7.14
N PRO A 93 -7.34 -8.42 -7.22
CA PRO A 93 -6.55 -8.06 -8.38
C PRO A 93 -5.32 -8.95 -8.56
N ALA A 94 -5.07 -9.39 -9.80
CA ALA A 94 -3.78 -9.94 -10.19
C ALA A 94 -2.68 -8.89 -9.92
N GLY A 95 -1.72 -9.24 -9.06
CA GLY A 95 -0.70 -8.31 -8.55
C GLY A 95 -0.61 -8.20 -7.03
N GLY A 96 -1.44 -8.94 -6.28
CA GLY A 96 -1.28 -9.13 -4.84
C GLY A 96 -0.20 -10.13 -4.44
N SER A 97 0.21 -11.00 -5.38
CA SER A 97 1.34 -11.90 -5.17
C SER A 97 2.64 -11.08 -5.25
N PRO A 98 3.53 -11.18 -4.24
CA PRO A 98 4.86 -10.63 -4.33
C PRO A 98 5.62 -11.50 -5.32
N ALA A 99 5.42 -11.27 -6.62
CA ALA A 99 6.45 -11.68 -7.56
C ALA A 99 7.74 -11.06 -7.02
N PRO A 100 8.77 -11.86 -6.70
CA PRO A 100 10.04 -11.31 -6.26
C PRO A 100 10.40 -10.25 -7.30
N PRO A 101 10.83 -9.05 -6.89
CA PRO A 101 11.14 -8.00 -7.85
C PRO A 101 12.14 -8.61 -8.83
N GLY A 102 11.66 -8.97 -10.03
CA GLY A 102 12.51 -9.48 -11.09
C GLY A 102 13.57 -8.43 -11.26
N THR A 103 14.81 -8.82 -10.93
CA THR A 103 16.04 -8.05 -11.04
C THR A 103 15.75 -6.57 -11.24
N SER A 104 15.31 -5.88 -10.17
CA SER A 104 15.38 -4.41 -10.22
C SER A 104 16.84 -4.09 -10.52
N PRO A 105 17.15 -3.26 -11.52
CA PRO A 105 18.52 -2.88 -11.77
C PRO A 105 19.09 -2.44 -10.44
N VAL A 106 20.12 -3.17 -9.97
CA VAL A 106 20.81 -2.87 -8.72
C VAL A 106 21.17 -1.40 -8.84
N ALA A 107 20.66 -0.58 -7.91
CA ALA A 107 21.00 0.84 -7.91
C ALA A 107 22.53 0.93 -7.99
N PRO A 108 23.09 1.71 -8.93
CA PRO A 108 24.52 1.62 -9.24
C PRO A 108 25.42 2.02 -8.06
N ASN A 109 24.83 2.62 -7.02
CA ASN A 109 25.49 2.93 -5.75
C ASN A 109 24.48 3.06 -4.59
N ASP A 110 25.01 3.11 -3.36
CA ASP A 110 24.23 3.23 -2.12
C ASP A 110 23.44 4.55 -2.00
N PHE A 111 23.91 5.63 -2.62
CA PHE A 111 23.21 6.92 -2.59
C PHE A 111 21.88 6.83 -3.37
N LEU A 112 21.94 6.31 -4.60
CA LEU A 112 20.75 6.11 -5.43
C LEU A 112 19.79 5.13 -4.78
N LYS A 113 20.29 4.07 -4.13
CA LYS A 113 19.47 3.15 -3.34
C LYS A 113 18.71 3.87 -2.21
N LYS A 114 19.42 4.66 -1.39
CA LYS A 114 18.80 5.44 -0.30
C LYS A 114 17.75 6.43 -0.80
N MET A 115 17.99 7.02 -1.96
CA MET A 115 17.05 7.92 -2.60
C MET A 115 15.80 7.20 -3.12
N ASP A 116 15.97 6.00 -3.67
CA ASP A 116 14.86 5.13 -4.06
C ASP A 116 13.99 4.75 -2.84
N ASP A 117 14.65 4.38 -1.74
CA ASP A 117 14.00 4.04 -0.48
C ASP A 117 13.28 5.24 0.13
N PHE A 118 13.86 6.44 0.04
CA PHE A 118 13.21 7.69 0.44
C PHE A 118 11.91 7.94 -0.34
N TRP A 119 11.95 7.83 -1.67
CA TRP A 119 10.75 8.03 -2.49
C TRP A 119 9.69 6.95 -2.24
N LEU A 120 10.09 5.71 -1.98
CA LEU A 120 9.17 4.64 -1.57
C LEU A 120 8.44 4.99 -0.27
N LEU A 121 9.17 5.51 0.74
CA LEU A 121 8.58 5.95 2.01
C LEU A 121 7.66 7.17 1.83
N LYS A 122 8.00 8.09 0.92
CA LYS A 122 7.12 9.21 0.55
C LYS A 122 5.83 8.72 -0.12
N GLU A 123 5.93 7.77 -1.03
CA GLU A 123 4.76 7.20 -1.71
C GLU A 123 3.87 6.44 -0.72
N LEU A 124 4.47 5.67 0.20
CA LEU A 124 3.77 5.05 1.32
C LEU A 124 2.99 6.07 2.15
N GLN A 125 3.62 7.19 2.52
CA GLN A 125 2.97 8.26 3.25
C GLN A 125 1.73 8.78 2.49
N THR A 126 1.85 9.04 1.20
CA THR A 126 0.73 9.49 0.37
C THR A 126 -0.39 8.45 0.29
N TRP A 127 -0.04 7.16 0.17
CA TRP A 127 -1.01 6.08 0.19
C TRP A 127 -1.82 6.05 1.49
N LEU A 128 -1.17 6.19 2.66
CA LEU A 128 -1.87 6.21 3.94
C LEU A 128 -2.94 7.32 4.00
N TRP A 129 -2.61 8.52 3.52
CA TRP A 129 -3.56 9.64 3.45
C TRP A 129 -4.73 9.37 2.50
N ARG A 130 -4.46 8.80 1.33
CA ARG A 130 -5.49 8.45 0.35
C ARG A 130 -6.41 7.35 0.89
N SER A 131 -5.85 6.29 1.45
CA SER A 131 -6.59 5.14 1.97
C SER A 131 -7.54 5.52 3.09
N ALA A 132 -7.14 6.44 3.98
CA ALA A 132 -8.04 6.97 5.00
C ALA A 132 -9.31 7.59 4.37
N LYS A 133 -9.17 8.33 3.26
CA LYS A 133 -10.31 8.90 2.53
C LYS A 133 -11.15 7.81 1.86
N ASP A 134 -10.52 6.81 1.25
CA ASP A 134 -11.20 5.70 0.58
C ASP A 134 -12.03 4.88 1.58
N PHE A 135 -11.46 4.50 2.73
CA PHE A 135 -12.17 3.73 3.75
C PHE A 135 -13.27 4.52 4.44
N ASN A 136 -13.07 5.83 4.67
CA ASN A 136 -14.12 6.69 5.19
C ASN A 136 -15.33 6.78 4.24
N ARG A 137 -15.11 6.73 2.91
CA ARG A 137 -16.20 6.65 1.94
C ARG A 137 -16.90 5.29 1.95
N LEU A 138 -16.14 4.20 2.04
CA LEU A 138 -16.70 2.86 2.13
C LEU A 138 -17.58 2.70 3.38
N LYS A 139 -17.10 3.14 4.55
CA LYS A 139 -17.83 3.07 5.82
C LYS A 139 -19.17 3.80 5.80
N LYS A 140 -19.29 4.89 5.02
CA LYS A 140 -20.56 5.64 4.90
C LYS A 140 -21.65 4.87 4.14
N LYS A 141 -21.27 3.85 3.37
CA LYS A 141 -22.19 3.07 2.52
C LYS A 141 -22.49 1.69 3.07
N VAL A 142 -21.56 1.12 3.84
CA VAL A 142 -21.75 -0.19 4.47
C VAL A 142 -22.47 0.01 5.80
N PRO A 143 -23.68 -0.55 6.00
CA PRO A 143 -24.35 -0.52 7.30
C PRO A 143 -23.44 -1.14 8.37
N PRO A 144 -23.45 -0.66 9.62
CA PRO A 144 -22.77 -1.37 10.70
C PRO A 144 -23.28 -2.81 10.71
N ALA A 145 -22.39 -3.78 10.93
CA ALA A 145 -22.68 -5.21 10.96
C ALA A 145 -23.57 -5.61 12.16
N GLY A 146 -24.74 -5.00 12.27
CA GLY A 146 -25.81 -5.29 13.23
C GLY A 146 -27.00 -6.02 12.59
N GLY A 147 -26.85 -6.50 11.35
CA GLY A 147 -27.77 -7.44 10.74
C GLY A 147 -27.21 -8.85 10.86
N THR A 148 -27.74 -9.60 11.83
CA THR A 148 -27.53 -11.03 12.08
C THR A 148 -27.32 -11.81 10.78
N LEU A 149 -26.18 -12.50 10.66
CA LEU A 149 -26.07 -13.65 9.76
C LEU A 149 -27.08 -14.69 10.25
N ARG A 150 -28.31 -14.62 9.76
CA ARG A 150 -29.33 -15.66 9.94
C ARG A 150 -28.90 -16.84 9.08
N LEU A 151 -28.05 -17.68 9.68
CA LEU A 151 -27.77 -19.02 9.20
C LEU A 151 -29.10 -19.79 9.28
N GLU A 152 -29.90 -19.79 8.22
CA GLU A 152 -30.98 -20.76 8.10
C GLU A 152 -30.33 -22.13 7.87
N ALA A 153 -30.17 -22.87 8.97
CA ALA A 153 -29.98 -24.30 8.91
C ALA A 153 -31.27 -24.92 8.34
N ARG A 154 -31.23 -25.31 7.05
CA ARG A 154 -32.22 -26.22 6.48
C ARG A 154 -32.02 -27.60 7.11
N GLY A 155 -33.05 -28.08 7.78
CA GLY A 155 -33.08 -29.36 8.47
C GLY A 155 -32.94 -30.56 7.53
N PHE A 156 -32.53 -31.67 8.14
CA PHE A 156 -32.81 -33.04 7.73
C PHE A 156 -33.61 -33.70 8.86
#